data_AF-A0A1H8BBA0-F1
#
_entry.id   AF-A0A1H8BBA0-F1
#
_cell.length_a   1.000
_cell.length_b   1.000
_cell.length_c   1.000
_cell.angle_alpha   90.00
_cell.angle_beta   90.00
_cell.angle_gamma   90.00
#
_symmetry.space_group_name_H-M   'P 1'
#
loop_
_entity.id
_entity.type
_entity.pdbx_description
1 polymer ?
#
loop_
_entity_poly.entity_id
_entity_poly.type
_entity_poly.pdbx_seq_one_letter_code
_entity_poly.pdbx_strand_id
1 'polypeptide(L)'
;MAYLHRQERKRRQSTNALKAAFIDLILESNDANAITVSEIADRADYNRSTFYFHYKDKQEILEDLFKDAIEGFRNAVTVTFSKVQSVNLDKVSPSTRLSFEHVENNKKLFKALHAIRKTDSLYERLEQLYIEMFTGNYYFSRRHDEPTIDQEMTVNYQIHAMIGIIKCWIQSDFKYSASYMSEQITKVHVNRPTDMIYMQT
;
A
#
# COMPACT_ATOMS: atom_id res chain seq x y z
N MET A 1 16.37 29.17 -14.65
CA MET A 1 15.19 28.27 -14.70
C MET A 1 15.48 26.94 -15.40
N ALA A 2 15.86 26.90 -16.68
CA ALA A 2 16.09 25.64 -17.42
C ALA A 2 17.16 24.69 -16.81
N TYR A 3 18.24 25.25 -16.24
CA TYR A 3 19.30 24.48 -15.58
C TYR A 3 18.80 23.71 -14.34
N LEU A 4 18.02 24.39 -13.49
CA LEU A 4 17.44 23.79 -12.27
C LEU A 4 16.46 22.67 -12.61
N HIS A 5 15.61 22.86 -13.63
CA HIS A 5 14.71 21.79 -14.10
C HIS A 5 15.46 20.57 -14.64
N ARG A 6 16.58 20.78 -15.32
CA ARG A 6 17.41 19.67 -15.83
C ARG A 6 18.07 18.89 -14.69
N GLN A 7 18.56 19.59 -13.65
CA GLN A 7 19.12 18.94 -12.48
C GLN A 7 18.07 18.14 -11.70
N GLU A 8 16.90 18.71 -11.46
CA GLU A 8 15.82 18.01 -10.73
C GLU A 8 15.32 16.79 -11.51
N ARG A 9 15.23 16.89 -12.84
CA ARG A 9 14.89 15.74 -13.70
C ARG A 9 15.92 14.61 -13.57
N LYS A 10 17.22 14.94 -13.63
CA LYS A 10 18.30 13.95 -13.46
C LYS A 10 18.26 13.32 -12.08
N ARG A 11 18.06 14.12 -11.03
CA ARG A 11 17.93 13.65 -9.66
C ARG A 11 16.79 12.65 -9.53
N ARG A 12 15.61 12.97 -10.06
CA ARG A 12 14.45 12.06 -10.04
C ARG A 12 14.70 10.79 -10.84
N GLN A 13 15.38 10.88 -11.98
CA GLN A 13 15.73 9.70 -12.80
C GLN A 13 16.64 8.74 -12.03
N SER A 14 17.72 9.23 -11.44
CA SER A 14 18.64 8.38 -10.66
C SER A 14 17.97 7.82 -9.40
N THR A 15 17.17 8.62 -8.68
CA THR A 15 16.36 8.11 -7.56
C THR A 15 15.46 6.96 -7.97
N ASN A 16 14.70 7.11 -9.06
CA ASN A 16 13.79 6.06 -9.53
C ASN A 16 14.54 4.80 -10.01
N ALA A 17 15.69 4.97 -10.66
CA ALA A 17 16.52 3.84 -11.09
C ALA A 17 17.06 3.05 -9.89
N LEU A 18 17.55 3.74 -8.84
CA LEU A 18 18.01 3.10 -7.61
C LEU A 18 16.88 2.36 -6.89
N LYS A 19 15.69 2.96 -6.79
CA LYS A 19 14.50 2.30 -6.23
C LYS A 19 14.13 1.04 -7.01
N ALA A 20 14.06 1.14 -8.34
CA ALA A 20 13.72 0.01 -9.21
C ALA A 20 14.75 -1.13 -9.10
N ALA A 21 16.05 -0.79 -9.09
CA ALA A 21 17.12 -1.75 -8.90
C ALA A 21 17.00 -2.47 -7.55
N PHE A 22 16.72 -1.73 -6.47
CA PHE A 22 16.58 -2.34 -5.15
C PHE A 22 15.34 -3.24 -5.06
N ILE A 23 14.21 -2.83 -5.64
CA ILE A 23 13.00 -3.65 -5.73
C ILE A 23 13.29 -4.97 -6.45
N ASP A 24 13.95 -4.92 -7.61
CA ASP A 24 14.26 -6.13 -8.38
C ASP A 24 15.22 -7.06 -7.61
N LEU A 25 16.24 -6.51 -6.93
CA LEU A 25 17.15 -7.28 -6.08
C LEU A 25 16.42 -7.93 -4.89
N ILE A 26 15.47 -7.24 -4.25
CA ILE A 26 14.66 -7.80 -3.15
C ILE A 26 13.81 -8.98 -3.66
N LEU A 27 13.25 -8.87 -4.86
CA LEU A 27 12.47 -9.96 -5.47
C LEU A 27 13.33 -11.19 -5.80
N GLU A 28 14.60 -10.97 -6.16
CA GLU A 28 15.57 -12.04 -6.43
C GLU A 28 16.05 -12.74 -5.15
N SER A 29 16.35 -11.98 -4.08
CA SER A 29 16.94 -12.52 -2.85
C SER A 29 15.92 -12.92 -1.77
N ASN A 30 14.74 -12.30 -1.78
CA ASN A 30 13.77 -12.27 -0.66
C ASN A 30 14.36 -11.74 0.67
N ASP A 31 15.52 -11.09 0.64
CA ASP A 31 16.17 -10.50 1.82
C ASP A 31 16.83 -9.16 1.48
N ALA A 32 16.18 -8.08 1.91
CA ALA A 32 16.70 -6.72 1.77
C ALA A 32 18.02 -6.50 2.53
N ASN A 33 18.32 -7.30 3.56
CA ASN A 33 19.54 -7.14 4.36
C ASN A 33 20.76 -7.76 3.69
N ALA A 34 20.59 -8.78 2.85
CA ALA A 34 21.68 -9.39 2.09
C ALA A 34 22.21 -8.44 0.99
N ILE A 35 21.38 -7.51 0.53
CA ILE A 35 21.71 -6.59 -0.56
C ILE A 35 22.65 -5.48 -0.07
N THR A 36 23.68 -5.22 -0.86
CA THR A 36 24.68 -4.17 -0.65
C THR A 36 24.38 -2.92 -1.47
N VAL A 37 24.90 -1.77 -1.02
CA VAL A 37 24.82 -0.50 -1.77
C VAL A 37 25.49 -0.62 -3.15
N SER A 38 26.57 -1.40 -3.26
CA SER A 38 27.25 -1.63 -4.54
C SER A 38 26.32 -2.35 -5.52
N GLU A 39 25.67 -3.43 -5.11
CA GLU A 39 24.74 -4.16 -5.98
C GLU A 39 23.57 -3.28 -6.45
N ILE A 40 23.03 -2.43 -5.58
CA ILE A 40 21.96 -1.49 -5.95
C ILE A 40 22.46 -0.49 -6.99
N ALA A 41 23.63 0.11 -6.77
CA ALA A 41 24.21 1.10 -7.67
C ALA A 41 24.56 0.48 -9.03
N ASP A 42 25.23 -0.67 -9.03
CA ASP A 42 25.63 -1.39 -10.23
C ASP A 42 24.40 -1.83 -11.04
N ARG A 43 23.35 -2.35 -10.37
CA ARG A 43 22.09 -2.75 -11.03
C ARG A 43 21.35 -1.54 -11.63
N ALA A 44 21.46 -0.37 -11.01
CA ALA A 44 20.84 0.85 -11.50
C ALA A 44 21.64 1.54 -12.62
N ASP A 45 22.82 1.01 -13.00
CA ASP A 45 23.78 1.64 -13.93
C ASP A 45 24.27 3.01 -13.42
N TYR A 46 24.59 3.08 -12.12
CA TYR A 46 25.12 4.27 -11.47
C TYR A 46 26.30 3.94 -10.56
N ASN A 47 27.13 4.94 -10.30
CA ASN A 47 28.23 4.80 -9.34
C ASN A 47 27.69 4.81 -7.91
N ARG A 48 28.42 4.16 -6.98
CA ARG A 48 28.13 4.23 -5.53
C ARG A 48 28.01 5.66 -5.00
N SER A 49 28.80 6.60 -5.53
CA SER A 49 28.70 8.02 -5.16
C SER A 49 27.34 8.63 -5.53
N THR A 50 26.71 8.16 -6.61
CA THR A 50 25.35 8.56 -6.97
C THR A 50 24.33 8.01 -5.98
N PHE A 51 24.47 6.77 -5.50
CA PHE A 51 23.63 6.26 -4.41
C PHE A 51 23.73 7.17 -3.19
N TYR A 52 24.96 7.47 -2.74
CA TYR A 52 25.19 8.29 -1.54
C TYR A 52 24.75 9.75 -1.69
N PHE A 53 24.53 10.23 -2.91
CA PHE A 53 23.90 11.53 -3.15
C PHE A 53 22.42 11.54 -2.77
N HIS A 54 21.74 10.39 -2.84
CA HIS A 54 20.31 10.26 -2.54
C HIS A 54 20.04 9.65 -1.16
N TYR A 55 20.87 8.71 -0.73
CA TYR A 55 20.64 7.89 0.45
C TYR A 55 21.93 7.65 1.22
N LYS A 56 21.90 7.80 2.53
CA LYS A 56 23.02 7.55 3.45
C LYS A 56 23.38 6.06 3.50
N ASP A 57 22.38 5.21 3.43
CA ASP A 57 22.52 3.75 3.49
C ASP A 57 21.31 3.04 2.85
N LYS A 58 21.34 1.70 2.86
CA LYS A 58 20.26 0.85 2.32
C LYS A 58 18.95 0.95 3.11
N GLN A 59 19.00 1.36 4.37
CA GLN A 59 17.80 1.49 5.19
C GLN A 59 17.01 2.73 4.79
N GLU A 60 17.68 3.83 4.42
CA GLU A 60 17.00 5.05 3.97
C GLU A 60 16.24 4.85 2.65
N ILE A 61 16.83 4.14 1.68
CA ILE A 61 16.10 3.80 0.44
C ILE A 61 14.95 2.81 0.72
N LEU A 62 15.11 1.87 1.65
CA LEU A 62 14.03 0.96 2.04
C LEU A 62 12.86 1.72 2.67
N GLU A 63 13.15 2.67 3.56
CA GLU A 63 12.15 3.54 4.17
C GLU A 63 11.43 4.38 3.11
N ASP A 64 12.15 4.87 2.10
CA ASP A 64 11.57 5.62 0.98
C ASP A 64 10.64 4.73 0.11
N LEU A 65 10.94 3.44 -0.05
CA LEU A 65 10.04 2.48 -0.68
C LEU A 65 8.76 2.24 0.14
N PHE A 66 8.87 2.09 1.45
CA PHE A 66 7.70 2.00 2.33
C PHE A 66 6.86 3.27 2.26
N LYS A 67 7.49 4.43 2.30
CA LYS A 67 6.82 5.72 2.18
C LYS A 67 6.04 5.83 0.86
N ASP A 68 6.63 5.49 -0.28
CA ASP A 68 5.93 5.48 -1.56
C ASP A 68 4.70 4.55 -1.55
N ALA A 69 4.84 3.37 -0.94
CA ALA A 69 3.74 2.42 -0.82
C ALA A 69 2.58 2.98 0.02
N ILE A 70 2.87 3.51 1.20
CA ILE A 70 1.89 4.04 2.16
C ILE A 70 1.23 5.34 1.67
N GLU A 71 2.00 6.23 1.04
CA GLU A 71 1.52 7.54 0.61
C GLU A 71 0.44 7.44 -0.48
N GLY A 72 0.47 6.41 -1.32
CA GLY A 72 -0.61 6.17 -2.28
C GLY A 72 -1.97 5.88 -1.62
N PHE A 73 -1.99 5.16 -0.50
CA PHE A 73 -3.23 4.94 0.27
C PHE A 73 -3.68 6.21 0.99
N ARG A 74 -2.75 6.96 1.58
CA ARG A 74 -3.05 8.27 2.19
C ARG A 74 -3.69 9.22 1.18
N ASN A 75 -3.15 9.27 -0.04
CA ASN A 75 -3.70 10.05 -1.14
C ASN A 75 -5.08 9.55 -1.59
N ALA A 76 -5.29 8.23 -1.69
CA ALA A 76 -6.59 7.65 -2.04
C ALA A 76 -7.70 8.09 -1.08
N VAL A 77 -7.41 8.11 0.22
CA VAL A 77 -8.35 8.59 1.25
C VAL A 77 -8.54 10.10 1.17
N THR A 78 -7.45 10.87 1.14
CA THR A 78 -7.49 12.35 1.14
C THR A 78 -8.21 12.94 -0.09
N VAL A 79 -7.96 12.40 -1.28
CA VAL A 79 -8.64 12.81 -2.53
C VAL A 79 -10.14 12.50 -2.49
N THR A 80 -10.53 11.45 -1.78
CA THR A 80 -11.95 11.08 -1.63
C THR A 80 -12.67 12.07 -0.73
N PHE A 81 -12.17 12.27 0.48
CA PHE A 81 -12.83 13.13 1.48
C PHE A 81 -12.68 14.64 1.22
N SER A 82 -11.76 15.06 0.34
CA SER A 82 -11.74 16.44 -0.17
C SER A 82 -12.88 16.75 -1.15
N LYS A 83 -13.49 15.73 -1.76
CA LYS A 83 -14.53 15.89 -2.79
C LYS A 83 -15.93 15.57 -2.29
N VAL A 84 -16.08 14.79 -1.22
CA VAL A 84 -17.36 14.38 -0.66
C VAL A 84 -17.39 14.50 0.86
N GLN A 85 -18.53 14.92 1.41
CA GLN A 85 -18.74 15.01 2.86
C GLN A 85 -19.02 13.65 3.51
N SER A 86 -19.49 12.67 2.73
CA SER A 86 -19.76 11.31 3.20
C SER A 86 -19.53 10.30 2.08
N VAL A 87 -19.24 9.05 2.47
CA VAL A 87 -19.04 7.93 1.55
C VAL A 87 -20.08 6.86 1.88
N ASN A 88 -20.82 6.43 0.86
CA ASN A 88 -21.70 5.28 1.00
C ASN A 88 -20.88 3.99 0.82
N LEU A 89 -20.74 3.20 1.88
CA LEU A 89 -20.01 1.93 1.88
C LEU A 89 -20.75 0.79 1.13
N ASP A 90 -22.02 1.01 0.75
CA ASP A 90 -22.78 0.11 -0.12
C ASP A 90 -22.31 0.12 -1.57
N LYS A 91 -21.50 1.11 -1.92
CA LYS A 91 -20.94 1.30 -3.25
C LYS A 91 -19.42 1.31 -3.14
N VAL A 92 -18.77 1.00 -4.25
CA VAL A 92 -17.31 1.11 -4.33
C VAL A 92 -16.94 2.57 -4.09
N SER A 93 -16.29 2.84 -2.96
CA SER A 93 -15.85 4.18 -2.65
C SER A 93 -14.67 4.58 -3.54
N PRO A 94 -14.51 5.88 -3.87
CA PRO A 94 -13.33 6.32 -4.60
C PRO A 94 -12.01 5.95 -3.91
N SER A 95 -11.95 5.95 -2.57
CA SER A 95 -10.75 5.60 -1.81
C SER A 95 -10.44 4.11 -1.91
N THR A 96 -11.46 3.23 -1.86
CA THR A 96 -11.31 1.79 -2.09
C THR A 96 -10.74 1.54 -3.49
N ARG A 97 -11.35 2.12 -4.53
CA ARG A 97 -10.89 1.96 -5.92
C ARG A 97 -9.45 2.45 -6.11
N LEU A 98 -9.16 3.67 -5.67
CA LEU A 98 -7.82 4.27 -5.79
C LEU A 98 -6.76 3.48 -5.01
N SER A 99 -7.13 2.86 -3.89
CA SER A 99 -6.21 1.99 -3.12
C SER A 99 -5.81 0.74 -3.93
N PHE A 100 -6.78 0.05 -4.54
CA PHE A 100 -6.47 -1.11 -5.39
C PHE A 100 -5.72 -0.73 -6.67
N GLU A 101 -6.06 0.42 -7.29
CA GLU A 101 -5.33 0.96 -8.44
C GLU A 101 -3.87 1.29 -8.08
N HIS A 102 -3.63 1.87 -6.90
CA HIS A 102 -2.26 2.13 -6.43
C HIS A 102 -1.45 0.84 -6.28
N VAL A 103 -2.05 -0.20 -5.71
CA VAL A 103 -1.40 -1.52 -5.61
C VAL A 103 -1.13 -2.13 -6.99
N GLU A 104 -2.10 -2.07 -7.90
CA GLU A 104 -1.98 -2.60 -9.27
C GLU A 104 -0.91 -1.86 -10.09
N ASN A 105 -0.81 -0.55 -9.95
CA ASN A 105 0.19 0.27 -10.65
C ASN A 105 1.60 0.08 -10.08
N ASN A 106 1.72 -0.50 -8.87
CA ASN A 106 2.99 -0.67 -8.17
C ASN A 106 3.25 -2.14 -7.76
N LYS A 107 2.75 -3.13 -8.52
CA LYS A 107 2.83 -4.57 -8.19
C LYS A 107 4.22 -5.04 -7.73
N LYS A 108 5.28 -4.63 -8.43
CA LYS A 108 6.67 -5.00 -8.07
C LYS A 108 7.05 -4.50 -6.68
N LEU A 109 6.75 -3.24 -6.36
CA LEU A 109 7.00 -2.65 -5.05
C LEU A 109 6.27 -3.44 -3.96
N PHE A 110 4.97 -3.69 -4.15
CA PHE A 110 4.16 -4.43 -3.16
C PHE A 110 4.63 -5.88 -2.97
N LYS A 111 5.04 -6.57 -4.05
CA LYS A 111 5.65 -7.91 -3.94
C LYS A 111 6.98 -7.87 -3.19
N ALA A 112 7.84 -6.90 -3.49
CA ALA A 112 9.14 -6.76 -2.83
C ALA A 112 8.97 -6.51 -1.33
N LEU A 113 8.11 -5.55 -0.95
CA LEU A 113 7.84 -5.25 0.45
C LEU A 113 7.15 -6.42 1.19
N HIS A 114 6.31 -7.20 0.49
CA HIS A 114 5.73 -8.41 1.06
C HIS A 114 6.77 -9.51 1.33
N ALA A 115 7.79 -9.64 0.48
CA ALA A 115 8.82 -10.66 0.61
C ALA A 115 9.73 -10.44 1.84
N ILE A 116 9.87 -9.20 2.30
CA ILE A 116 10.69 -8.84 3.46
C ILE A 116 10.02 -9.37 4.74
N ARG A 117 10.64 -10.39 5.36
CA ARG A 117 10.17 -10.99 6.62
C ARG A 117 10.78 -10.28 7.84
N LYS A 118 10.15 -9.22 8.35
CA LYS A 118 10.56 -8.52 9.61
C LYS A 118 9.37 -7.90 10.37
N THR A 119 9.62 -7.55 11.64
CA THR A 119 8.75 -6.84 12.62
C THR A 119 8.34 -5.41 12.23
N ASP A 120 8.80 -4.92 11.07
CA ASP A 120 8.40 -3.63 10.51
C ASP A 120 7.88 -3.90 9.09
N SER A 121 6.68 -4.45 9.05
CA SER A 121 6.06 -4.98 7.86
C SER A 121 5.21 -3.93 7.15
N LEU A 122 5.04 -4.11 5.84
CA LEU A 122 4.07 -3.34 5.04
C LEU A 122 2.69 -3.29 5.71
N TYR A 123 2.26 -4.38 6.33
CA TYR A 123 0.92 -4.52 6.88
C TYR A 123 0.73 -3.74 8.19
N GLU A 124 1.72 -3.72 9.08
CA GLU A 124 1.68 -2.89 10.30
C GLU A 124 1.66 -1.40 9.96
N ARG A 125 2.41 -0.98 8.93
CA ARG A 125 2.40 0.41 8.45
C ARG A 125 1.08 0.80 7.82
N LEU A 126 0.44 -0.11 7.08
CA LEU A 126 -0.92 0.10 6.56
C LEU A 126 -1.94 0.21 7.69
N GLU A 127 -1.83 -0.65 8.70
CA GLU A 127 -2.70 -0.62 9.88
C GLU A 127 -2.58 0.73 10.62
N GLN A 128 -1.36 1.17 10.91
CA GLN A 128 -1.09 2.48 11.52
C GLN A 128 -1.68 3.63 10.72
N LEU A 129 -1.45 3.64 9.39
CA LEU A 129 -2.05 4.64 8.49
C LEU A 129 -3.59 4.66 8.62
N TYR A 130 -4.24 3.50 8.58
CA TYR A 130 -5.69 3.44 8.68
C TYR A 130 -6.19 3.88 10.06
N ILE A 131 -5.54 3.45 11.15
CA ILE A 131 -5.87 3.90 12.51
C ILE A 131 -5.76 5.42 12.62
N GLU A 132 -4.66 6.03 12.15
CA GLU A 132 -4.48 7.49 12.11
C GLU A 132 -5.62 8.19 11.37
N MET A 133 -6.01 7.66 10.20
CA MET A 133 -7.09 8.25 9.41
C MET A 133 -8.44 8.17 10.13
N PHE A 134 -8.79 7.02 10.70
CA PHE A 134 -10.10 6.80 11.33
C PHE A 134 -10.23 7.40 12.74
N THR A 135 -9.14 7.57 13.48
CA THR A 135 -9.15 8.23 14.80
C THR A 135 -9.11 9.76 14.70
N GLY A 136 -8.54 10.30 13.62
CA GLY A 136 -8.27 11.74 13.50
C GLY A 136 -9.39 12.58 12.88
N ASN A 137 -10.18 12.06 11.93
CA ASN A 137 -11.01 12.91 11.06
C ASN A 137 -12.34 12.32 10.54
N TYR A 138 -12.67 11.05 10.80
CA TYR A 138 -13.82 10.40 10.16
C TYR A 138 -14.77 9.75 11.16
N TYR A 139 -16.06 10.06 11.03
CA TYR A 139 -17.13 9.44 11.80
C TYR A 139 -17.94 8.50 10.88
N PHE A 140 -18.22 7.28 11.35
CA PHE A 140 -19.10 6.35 10.66
C PHE A 140 -20.54 6.58 11.12
N SER A 141 -21.39 7.13 10.23
CA SER A 141 -22.84 7.22 10.47
C SER A 141 -23.52 5.88 10.22
N ARG A 142 -24.37 5.42 11.14
CA ARG A 142 -25.13 4.16 11.03
C ARG A 142 -26.45 4.32 10.29
N ARG A 143 -26.96 3.23 9.72
CA ARG A 143 -28.40 3.07 9.47
C ARG A 143 -29.11 2.86 10.80
N HIS A 144 -30.27 3.49 10.98
CA HIS A 144 -30.98 3.59 12.26
C HIS A 144 -31.46 2.25 12.85
N ASP A 145 -31.47 1.16 12.05
CA ASP A 145 -32.25 -0.05 12.34
C ASP A 145 -31.42 -1.33 12.60
N GLU A 146 -30.09 -1.26 12.72
CA GLU A 146 -29.23 -2.44 12.98
C GLU A 146 -28.78 -2.58 14.44
N PRO A 147 -28.69 -3.81 14.99
CA PRO A 147 -28.17 -4.05 16.33
C PRO A 147 -26.77 -3.46 16.50
N THR A 148 -26.52 -2.89 17.68
CA THR A 148 -25.34 -2.08 17.98
C THR A 148 -24.05 -2.90 17.98
N ILE A 149 -23.37 -2.99 16.84
CA ILE A 149 -21.94 -3.29 16.82
C ILE A 149 -21.19 -2.06 17.30
N ASP A 150 -20.18 -2.29 18.13
CA ASP A 150 -19.30 -1.24 18.60
C ASP A 150 -18.56 -0.56 17.43
N GLN A 151 -18.38 0.76 17.51
CA GLN A 151 -17.78 1.53 16.42
C GLN A 151 -16.30 1.17 16.23
N GLU A 152 -15.55 1.02 17.32
CA GLU A 152 -14.15 0.61 17.28
C GLU A 152 -14.01 -0.79 16.66
N MET A 153 -14.90 -1.72 17.06
CA MET A 153 -14.95 -3.06 16.46
C MET A 153 -15.24 -3.01 14.94
N THR A 154 -16.13 -2.12 14.50
CA THR A 154 -16.44 -1.92 13.08
C THR A 154 -15.23 -1.39 12.31
N VAL A 155 -14.56 -0.37 12.84
CA VAL A 155 -13.35 0.21 12.23
C VAL A 155 -12.26 -0.83 12.14
N ASN A 156 -11.96 -1.51 13.25
CA ASN A 156 -10.92 -2.53 13.30
C ASN A 156 -11.19 -3.66 12.29
N TYR A 157 -12.44 -4.15 12.21
CA TYR A 157 -12.83 -5.14 11.20
C TYR A 157 -12.55 -4.67 9.76
N GLN A 158 -12.94 -3.43 9.43
CA GLN A 158 -12.77 -2.86 8.09
C GLN A 158 -11.29 -2.74 7.70
N ILE A 159 -10.45 -2.25 8.63
CA ILE A 159 -9.00 -2.12 8.43
C ILE A 159 -8.38 -3.50 8.12
N HIS A 160 -8.67 -4.48 8.98
CA HIS A 160 -8.09 -5.80 8.87
C HIS A 160 -8.61 -6.57 7.64
N ALA A 161 -9.88 -6.39 7.26
CA ALA A 161 -10.43 -6.96 6.04
C ALA A 161 -9.74 -6.42 4.78
N MET A 162 -9.54 -5.09 4.69
CA MET A 162 -8.84 -4.45 3.57
C MET A 162 -7.39 -4.92 3.47
N ILE A 163 -6.65 -4.90 4.57
CA ILE A 163 -5.25 -5.37 4.63
C ILE A 163 -5.16 -6.85 4.25
N GLY A 164 -6.06 -7.69 4.80
CA GLY A 164 -6.12 -9.12 4.51
C GLY A 164 -6.36 -9.41 3.03
N ILE A 165 -7.29 -8.69 2.40
CA ILE A 165 -7.59 -8.84 0.97
C ILE A 165 -6.40 -8.41 0.10
N ILE A 166 -5.74 -7.29 0.42
CA ILE A 166 -4.53 -6.85 -0.28
C ILE A 166 -3.43 -7.90 -0.16
N LYS A 167 -3.19 -8.43 1.05
CA LYS A 167 -2.21 -9.50 1.31
C LYS A 167 -2.49 -10.73 0.45
N CYS A 168 -3.72 -11.25 0.47
CA CYS A 168 -4.12 -12.40 -0.35
C CYS A 168 -3.97 -12.14 -1.86
N TRP A 169 -4.23 -10.90 -2.29
CA TRP A 169 -4.08 -10.51 -3.69
C TRP A 169 -2.61 -10.49 -4.13
N ILE A 170 -1.70 -9.99 -3.29
CA ILE A 170 -0.25 -10.05 -3.53
C ILE A 170 0.23 -11.51 -3.58
N GLN A 171 -0.22 -12.35 -2.65
CA GLN A 171 0.17 -13.77 -2.57
C GLN A 171 -0.33 -14.61 -3.75
N SER A 172 -1.47 -14.23 -4.35
CA SER A 172 -2.01 -14.85 -5.57
C SER A 172 -1.46 -14.26 -6.86
N ASP A 173 -0.33 -13.53 -6.77
CA ASP A 173 0.33 -12.83 -7.88
C ASP A 173 -0.63 -11.91 -8.67
N PHE A 174 -1.49 -11.21 -7.93
CA PHE A 174 -2.48 -10.28 -8.48
C PHE A 174 -3.39 -10.90 -9.54
N LYS A 175 -3.91 -12.11 -9.25
CA LYS A 175 -4.80 -12.89 -10.15
C LYS A 175 -5.95 -12.08 -10.75
N TYR A 176 -6.50 -11.11 -10.02
CA TYR A 176 -7.62 -10.27 -10.45
C TYR A 176 -7.20 -8.81 -10.68
N SER A 177 -8.03 -8.03 -11.36
CA SER A 177 -7.79 -6.59 -11.58
C SER A 177 -8.16 -5.74 -10.36
N ALA A 178 -7.61 -4.52 -10.28
CA ALA A 178 -7.97 -3.56 -9.24
C ALA A 178 -9.48 -3.30 -9.16
N SER A 179 -10.14 -3.13 -10.33
CA SER A 179 -11.59 -2.93 -10.41
C SER A 179 -12.33 -4.10 -9.76
N TYR A 180 -11.99 -5.33 -10.15
CA TYR A 180 -12.61 -6.52 -9.59
C TYR A 180 -12.43 -6.59 -8.07
N MET A 181 -11.20 -6.38 -7.58
CA MET A 181 -10.93 -6.42 -6.14
C MET A 181 -11.73 -5.36 -5.37
N SER A 182 -11.80 -4.13 -5.90
CA SER A 182 -12.56 -3.03 -5.29
C SER A 182 -14.06 -3.31 -5.24
N GLU A 183 -14.62 -3.98 -6.26
CA GLU A 183 -16.01 -4.41 -6.28
C GLU A 183 -16.28 -5.55 -5.30
N GLN A 184 -15.40 -6.54 -5.22
CA GLN A 184 -15.59 -7.70 -4.35
C GLN A 184 -15.55 -7.30 -2.88
N ILE A 185 -14.58 -6.47 -2.47
CA ILE A 185 -14.50 -6.05 -1.07
C ILE A 185 -15.74 -5.25 -0.65
N THR A 186 -16.26 -4.38 -1.52
CA THR A 186 -17.53 -3.69 -1.27
C THR A 186 -18.68 -4.69 -1.10
N LYS A 187 -18.79 -5.70 -1.97
CA LYS A 187 -19.83 -6.73 -1.83
C LYS A 187 -19.72 -7.52 -0.51
N VAL A 188 -18.51 -7.80 -0.04
CA VAL A 188 -18.25 -8.48 1.25
C VAL A 188 -18.60 -7.58 2.44
N HIS A 189 -18.43 -6.26 2.33
CA HIS A 189 -18.84 -5.33 3.38
C HIS A 189 -20.35 -5.14 3.46
N VAL A 190 -21.05 -5.20 2.32
CA VAL A 190 -22.50 -5.01 2.21
C VAL A 190 -23.27 -6.28 2.58
N ASN A 191 -22.81 -7.41 2.07
CA ASN A 191 -23.41 -8.70 2.33
C ASN A 191 -22.54 -9.37 3.37
N ARG A 192 -23.04 -9.62 4.59
CA ARG A 192 -22.44 -10.64 5.47
C ARG A 192 -22.83 -11.98 4.85
N PRO A 193 -22.02 -12.62 3.98
CA PRO A 193 -22.53 -13.67 3.11
C PRO A 193 -22.69 -15.01 3.84
N THR A 194 -22.17 -15.12 5.06
CA THR A 194 -21.99 -16.39 5.76
C THR A 194 -22.95 -16.46 6.94
N ASP A 195 -24.15 -16.97 6.68
CA ASP A 195 -25.10 -17.33 7.75
C ASP A 195 -24.70 -18.64 8.45
N MET A 196 -23.92 -19.50 7.79
CA MET A 196 -23.49 -20.81 8.29
C MET A 196 -22.10 -21.20 7.78
N ILE A 197 -21.24 -21.74 8.65
CA ILE A 197 -19.97 -22.40 8.30
C ILE A 197 -20.19 -23.90 8.36
N TYR A 198 -20.12 -24.58 7.21
CA TYR A 198 -20.15 -26.04 7.16
C TYR A 198 -18.73 -26.59 7.30
N MET A 199 -18.53 -27.51 8.23
CA MET A 199 -17.28 -28.29 8.28
C MET A 199 -17.30 -29.31 7.14
N GLN A 200 -16.28 -29.29 6.28
CA GLN A 200 -16.07 -30.42 5.38
C GLN A 200 -15.69 -31.64 6.23
N THR A 201 -16.43 -32.74 6.04
CA THR A 201 -16.13 -34.05 6.62
C THR A 201 -15.25 -34.86 5.68
#